data_AF-A0AAU3DY22-F1
#
_entry.id   AF-A0AAU3DY22-F1
#
_cell.length_a   1.000
_cell.length_b   1.000
_cell.length_c   1.000
_cell.angle_alpha   90.00
_cell.angle_beta   90.00
_cell.angle_gamma   90.00
#
_symmetry.space_group_name_H-M   'P 1'
#
loop_
_entity.id
_entity.type
_entity.pdbx_description
1 polymer ?
#
loop_
_entity_poly.entity_id
_entity_poly.type
_entity_poly.pdbx_seq_one_letter_code
_entity_poly.pdbx_strand_id
1 'polypeptide(L)'
;MSFGDEIEQLLELYQQQRSQALEAQRKVEEISVTVTAPKRALTVTVDANGNITGMAFPTEAYRKMAPAELAAMVTKTVGDAKVKALSQMSELMSVMMPEGVSMADMQGGKVPIDRVLPADIFDDPMLAALLGPGPDAKRADR
;
A
#
# COMPACT_ATOMS: atom_id res chain seq x y z
N MET A 1 -19.78 -28.26 20.07
CA MET A 1 -18.36 -27.92 19.93
C MET A 1 -17.81 -27.72 21.33
N SER A 2 -16.66 -28.31 21.62
CA SER A 2 -16.00 -28.11 22.91
C SER A 2 -15.32 -26.75 22.91
N PHE A 3 -15.21 -26.11 24.07
CA PHE A 3 -14.48 -24.85 24.26
C PHE A 3 -13.01 -24.97 23.79
N GLY A 4 -12.46 -26.20 23.78
CA GLY A 4 -11.13 -26.48 23.21
C GLY A 4 -11.07 -26.36 21.69
N ASP A 5 -12.12 -26.79 20.97
CA ASP A 5 -12.17 -26.74 19.50
C ASP A 5 -12.29 -25.28 19.01
N GLU A 6 -13.00 -24.43 19.77
CA GLU A 6 -13.13 -22.99 19.48
C GLU A 6 -11.80 -22.24 19.70
N ILE A 7 -11.01 -22.63 20.71
CA ILE A 7 -9.69 -22.03 20.97
C ILE A 7 -8.68 -22.45 19.89
N GLU A 8 -8.70 -23.72 19.45
CA GLU A 8 -7.83 -24.18 18.35
C GLU A 8 -8.13 -23.45 17.05
N GLN A 9 -9.40 -23.33 16.67
CA GLN A 9 -9.79 -22.57 15.47
C GLN A 9 -9.39 -21.10 15.56
N LEU A 10 -9.54 -20.47 16.72
CA LEU A 10 -9.12 -19.07 16.92
C LEU A 10 -7.60 -18.90 16.78
N LEU A 11 -6.82 -19.85 17.31
CA LEU A 11 -5.36 -19.84 17.19
C LEU A 11 -4.89 -20.06 15.76
N GLU A 12 -5.52 -20.98 15.02
CA GLU A 12 -5.23 -21.21 13.60
C GLU A 12 -5.52 -19.96 12.77
N LEU A 13 -6.66 -19.32 13.00
CA LEU A 13 -7.04 -18.11 12.30
C LEU A 13 -6.08 -16.95 12.60
N TYR A 14 -5.71 -16.78 13.86
CA TYR A 14 -4.74 -15.76 14.28
C TYR A 14 -3.37 -15.99 13.62
N GLN A 15 -2.90 -17.25 13.56
CA GLN A 15 -1.65 -17.59 12.88
C GLN A 15 -1.71 -17.26 11.39
N GLN A 16 -2.84 -17.58 10.74
CA GLN A 16 -3.05 -17.28 9.32
C GLN A 16 -3.05 -15.77 9.04
N GLN A 17 -3.77 -14.98 9.85
CA GLN A 17 -3.78 -13.52 9.72
C GLN A 17 -2.41 -12.90 9.95
N ARG A 18 -1.68 -13.37 10.96
CA ARG A 18 -0.31 -12.92 11.22
C ARG A 18 0.61 -13.21 10.03
N SER A 19 0.47 -14.37 9.40
CA SER A 19 1.23 -14.71 8.19
C SER A 19 0.91 -13.78 7.03
N GLN A 20 -0.38 -13.52 6.78
CA GLN A 20 -0.82 -12.61 5.73
C GLN A 20 -0.34 -11.17 5.95
N ALA A 21 -0.36 -10.69 7.19
CA ALA A 21 0.16 -9.36 7.55
C ALA A 21 1.68 -9.24 7.31
N LEU A 22 2.46 -10.27 7.68
CA LEU A 22 3.90 -10.31 7.44
C LEU A 22 4.26 -10.38 5.96
N GLU A 23 3.50 -11.14 5.17
CA GLU A 23 3.68 -11.17 3.71
C GLU A 23 3.32 -9.82 3.06
N ALA A 24 2.25 -9.18 3.50
CA ALA A 24 1.89 -7.83 3.04
C ALA A 24 2.99 -6.82 3.40
N GLN A 25 3.52 -6.86 4.62
CA GLN A 25 4.63 -6.01 5.06
C GLN A 25 5.87 -6.20 4.17
N ARG A 26 6.27 -7.45 3.90
CA ARG A 26 7.40 -7.73 2.99
C ARG A 26 7.15 -7.22 1.58
N LYS A 27 5.96 -7.44 1.03
CA LYS A 27 5.60 -6.94 -0.30
C LYS A 27 5.67 -5.41 -0.35
N VAL A 28 5.28 -4.71 0.71
CA VAL A 28 5.40 -3.24 0.80
C VAL A 28 6.86 -2.80 0.87
N GLU A 29 7.70 -3.50 1.64
CA GLU A 29 9.15 -3.24 1.71
C GLU A 29 9.87 -3.53 0.39
N GLU A 30 9.39 -4.48 -0.39
CA GLU A 30 9.92 -4.80 -1.73
C GLU A 30 9.55 -3.76 -2.80
N ILE A 31 8.57 -2.88 -2.54
CA ILE A 31 8.22 -1.80 -3.46
C ILE A 31 9.38 -0.81 -3.52
N SER A 32 10.14 -0.94 -4.61
CA SER A 32 11.19 -0.01 -4.97
C SER A 32 10.99 0.45 -6.41
N VAL A 33 11.02 1.76 -6.60
CA VAL A 33 10.88 2.37 -7.92
C VAL A 33 12.21 2.97 -8.32
N THR A 34 12.73 2.51 -9.46
CA THR A 34 13.95 3.06 -10.05
C THR A 34 13.62 3.87 -11.30
N VAL A 35 14.17 5.08 -11.37
CA VAL A 35 14.11 5.96 -12.54
C VAL A 35 15.53 6.31 -12.97
N THR A 36 15.76 6.32 -14.29
CA THR A 36 17.06 6.64 -14.88
C THR A 36 16.94 7.84 -15.79
N ALA A 37 17.83 8.81 -15.58
CA ALA A 37 17.93 10.02 -16.37
C ALA A 37 18.49 9.72 -17.79
N PRO A 38 18.29 10.64 -18.75
CA PRO A 38 18.85 10.52 -20.10
C PRO A 38 20.35 10.25 -20.11
N LYS A 39 20.82 9.54 -21.14
CA LYS A 39 22.22 9.11 -21.28
C LYS A 39 22.75 8.27 -20.10
N ARG A 40 21.85 7.73 -19.25
CA ARG A 40 22.20 7.02 -18.01
C ARG A 40 23.14 7.86 -17.14
N ALA A 41 22.87 9.17 -17.09
CA ALA A 41 23.67 10.11 -16.32
C ALA A 41 23.44 9.94 -14.81
N LEU A 42 22.22 9.56 -14.41
CA LEU A 42 21.80 9.39 -13.02
C LEU A 42 20.75 8.29 -12.95
N THR A 43 20.78 7.50 -11.88
CA THR A 43 19.74 6.56 -11.50
C THR A 43 19.32 6.86 -10.07
N VAL A 44 18.03 6.98 -9.83
CA VAL A 44 17.45 7.22 -8.50
C VAL A 44 16.48 6.09 -8.19
N THR A 45 16.62 5.52 -7.00
CA THR A 45 15.73 4.50 -6.44
C THR A 45 15.03 5.08 -5.23
N VAL A 46 13.71 4.91 -5.17
CA VAL A 46 12.88 5.32 -4.05
C VAL A 46 12.08 4.14 -3.49
N ASP A 47 11.74 4.21 -2.22
CA ASP A 47 10.79 3.29 -1.59
C ASP A 47 9.33 3.65 -1.95
N ALA A 48 8.41 2.82 -1.46
CA ALA A 48 6.96 3.01 -1.60
C ALA A 48 6.43 4.36 -1.07
N ASN A 49 7.15 5.00 -0.15
CA ASN A 49 6.81 6.30 0.44
C ASN A 49 7.46 7.48 -0.31
N GLY A 50 8.26 7.21 -1.34
CA GLY A 50 9.01 8.22 -2.08
C GLY A 50 10.29 8.69 -1.37
N ASN A 51 10.77 7.99 -0.35
CA ASN A 51 12.10 8.25 0.22
C ASN A 51 13.17 7.71 -0.71
N ILE A 52 14.28 8.44 -0.85
CA ILE A 52 15.40 7.99 -1.68
C ILE A 52 16.18 6.90 -0.92
N THR A 53 16.20 5.70 -1.49
CA THR A 53 16.94 4.55 -0.95
C THR A 53 18.22 4.26 -1.75
N GLY A 54 18.32 4.80 -2.97
CA GLY A 54 19.51 4.67 -3.80
C GLY A 54 19.68 5.83 -4.77
N MET A 55 20.93 6.24 -5.00
CA MET A 55 21.29 7.20 -6.03
C MET A 55 22.67 6.86 -6.58
N ALA A 56 22.79 6.76 -7.91
CA ALA A 56 24.04 6.43 -8.58
C ALA A 56 24.21 7.24 -9.86
N PHE A 57 25.46 7.49 -10.23
CA PHE A 57 25.85 8.07 -11.53
C PHE A 57 26.54 6.98 -12.37
N PRO A 58 25.79 6.18 -13.17
CA PRO A 58 26.34 5.01 -13.86
C PRO A 58 27.40 5.34 -14.91
N THR A 59 27.45 6.59 -15.36
CA THR A 59 28.35 7.07 -16.40
C THR A 59 28.95 8.42 -16.01
N GLU A 60 30.03 8.82 -16.67
CA GLU A 60 30.62 10.15 -16.50
C GLU A 60 29.88 11.26 -17.28
N ALA A 61 28.69 10.98 -17.81
CA ALA A 61 27.91 11.96 -18.58
C ALA A 61 27.62 13.24 -17.78
N TYR A 62 27.49 13.14 -16.45
CA TYR A 62 27.31 14.27 -15.55
C TYR A 62 28.50 15.25 -15.54
N ARG A 63 29.73 14.76 -15.78
CA ARG A 63 30.94 15.60 -15.75
C ARG A 63 30.98 16.62 -16.87
N LYS A 64 30.27 16.36 -17.97
CA LYS A 64 30.21 17.24 -19.14
C LYS A 64 29.05 18.24 -19.06
N MET A 65 28.21 18.15 -18.02
CA MET A 65 27.06 19.04 -17.82
C MET A 65 27.48 20.32 -17.11
N ALA A 66 26.82 21.42 -17.45
CA ALA A 66 26.94 22.64 -16.64
C ALA A 66 26.32 22.40 -15.25
N PRO A 67 26.80 23.08 -14.18
CA PRO A 67 26.26 22.89 -12.83
C PRO A 67 24.73 23.05 -12.72
N ALA A 68 24.16 24.03 -13.44
CA ALA A 68 22.72 24.26 -13.48
C ALA A 68 21.96 23.13 -14.18
N GLU A 69 22.54 22.57 -15.26
CA GLU A 69 21.96 21.44 -16.00
C GLU A 69 21.97 20.18 -15.14
N LEU A 70 23.07 19.92 -14.42
CA LEU A 70 23.18 18.81 -13.48
C LEU A 70 22.16 18.92 -12.34
N ALA A 71 22.03 20.10 -11.73
CA ALA A 71 21.05 20.35 -10.68
C ALA A 71 19.62 20.10 -11.18
N ALA A 72 19.26 20.65 -12.34
CA ALA A 72 17.94 20.44 -12.95
C ALA A 72 17.67 18.96 -13.26
N MET A 73 18.67 18.24 -13.77
CA MET A 73 18.55 16.81 -14.05
C MET A 73 18.34 15.99 -12.78
N VAL A 74 19.10 16.25 -11.70
CA VAL A 74 18.94 15.57 -10.42
C VAL A 74 17.55 15.83 -9.85
N THR A 75 17.14 17.11 -9.74
CA THR A 75 15.83 17.49 -9.19
C THR A 75 14.69 16.86 -9.99
N LYS A 76 14.78 16.89 -11.32
CA LYS A 76 13.79 16.26 -12.19
C LYS A 76 13.71 14.74 -11.98
N THR A 77 14.86 14.06 -12.00
CA THR A 77 14.91 12.59 -11.88
C THR A 77 14.38 12.12 -10.52
N VAL A 78 14.68 12.86 -9.45
CA VAL A 78 14.11 12.60 -8.11
C VAL A 78 12.60 12.83 -8.09
N GLY A 79 12.12 13.93 -8.68
CA GLY A 79 10.69 14.21 -8.80
C GLY A 79 9.95 13.10 -9.57
N ASP A 80 10.49 12.69 -10.71
CA ASP A 80 9.93 11.62 -11.55
C ASP A 80 9.88 10.28 -10.79
N ALA A 81 10.93 9.95 -10.01
CA ALA A 81 10.95 8.76 -9.16
C ALA A 81 9.83 8.78 -8.11
N LYS A 82 9.65 9.91 -7.42
CA LYS A 82 8.60 10.07 -6.40
C LYS A 82 7.20 9.98 -6.98
N VAL A 83 6.94 10.65 -8.10
CA VAL A 83 5.64 10.60 -8.79
C VAL A 83 5.33 9.16 -9.22
N LYS A 84 6.33 8.44 -9.74
CA LYS A 84 6.15 7.05 -10.16
C LYS A 84 5.89 6.11 -8.98
N ALA A 85 6.58 6.29 -7.85
CA ALA A 85 6.29 5.54 -6.62
C ALA A 85 4.86 5.79 -6.11
N LEU A 86 4.43 7.04 -6.04
CA LEU A 86 3.07 7.39 -5.62
C LEU A 86 2.01 6.82 -6.57
N SER A 87 2.26 6.83 -7.89
CA SER A 87 1.35 6.22 -8.88
C SER A 87 1.21 4.71 -8.66
N GLN A 88 2.32 4.00 -8.49
CA GLN A 88 2.28 2.54 -8.25
C GLN A 88 1.61 2.20 -6.92
N MET A 89 1.85 3.01 -5.87
CA MET A 89 1.17 2.86 -4.59
C MET A 89 -0.34 3.08 -4.73
N SER A 90 -0.76 4.11 -5.50
CA SER A 90 -2.17 4.36 -5.77
C SER A 90 -2.84 3.21 -6.52
N GLU A 91 -2.16 2.60 -7.49
CA GLU A 91 -2.65 1.43 -8.21
C GLU A 91 -2.83 0.23 -7.27
N LEU A 92 -1.84 -0.07 -6.43
CA LEU A 92 -1.93 -1.15 -5.43
C LEU A 92 -3.06 -0.93 -4.41
N MET A 93 -3.18 0.29 -3.89
CA MET A 93 -4.22 0.66 -2.93
C MET A 93 -5.62 0.61 -3.57
N SER A 94 -5.75 0.89 -4.88
CA SER A 94 -7.04 0.80 -5.58
C SER A 94 -7.61 -0.61 -5.63
N VAL A 95 -6.76 -1.64 -5.60
CA VAL A 95 -7.18 -3.05 -5.55
C VAL A 95 -7.69 -3.45 -4.16
N MET A 96 -7.23 -2.77 -3.10
CA MET A 96 -7.65 -3.02 -1.72
C MET A 96 -8.82 -2.15 -1.27
N MET A 97 -9.28 -1.22 -2.13
CA MET A 97 -10.43 -0.37 -1.83
C MET A 97 -11.74 -1.15 -1.96
N PRO A 98 -12.72 -0.93 -1.06
CA PRO A 98 -14.09 -1.42 -1.24
C PRO A 98 -14.67 -0.94 -2.57
N GLU A 99 -15.46 -1.79 -3.23
CA GLU A 99 -16.11 -1.44 -4.50
C GLU A 99 -16.89 -0.10 -4.40
N GLY A 100 -16.56 0.83 -5.29
CA GLY A 100 -17.20 2.15 -5.37
C GLY A 100 -16.58 3.25 -4.53
N VAL A 101 -15.41 3.04 -3.92
CA VAL A 101 -14.64 4.11 -3.24
C VAL A 101 -13.40 4.47 -4.06
N SER A 102 -13.28 5.73 -4.47
CA SER A 102 -12.07 6.23 -5.14
C SER A 102 -11.11 6.93 -4.16
N MET A 103 -9.81 6.96 -4.48
CA MET A 103 -8.84 7.75 -3.71
C MET A 103 -9.19 9.24 -3.65
N ALA A 104 -9.83 9.77 -4.70
CA ALA A 104 -10.31 11.15 -4.72
C ALA A 104 -11.44 11.38 -3.71
N ASP A 105 -12.30 10.39 -3.48
CA ASP A 105 -13.38 10.45 -2.49
C ASP A 105 -12.82 10.35 -1.06
N MET A 106 -11.77 9.55 -0.84
CA MET A 106 -11.03 9.50 0.44
C MET A 106 -10.35 10.83 0.76
N GLN A 107 -9.58 11.40 -0.17
CA GLN A 107 -8.93 12.70 0.04
C GLN A 107 -9.94 13.84 0.18
N GLY A 108 -11.08 13.74 -0.51
CA GLY A 108 -12.16 14.72 -0.43
C GLY A 108 -13.05 14.59 0.79
N GLY A 109 -12.83 13.60 1.66
CA GLY A 109 -13.68 13.35 2.84
C GLY A 109 -15.13 12.97 2.49
N LYS A 110 -15.36 12.45 1.28
CA LYS A 110 -16.68 12.05 0.77
C LYS A 110 -16.99 10.58 0.99
N VAL A 111 -16.12 9.87 1.70
CA VAL A 111 -16.33 8.45 2.00
C VAL A 111 -17.44 8.36 3.05
N PRO A 112 -18.50 7.59 2.78
CA PRO A 112 -19.49 7.27 3.78
C PRO A 112 -18.79 6.63 4.99
N ILE A 113 -18.98 7.19 6.20
CA ILE A 113 -18.29 6.73 7.42
C ILE A 113 -18.63 5.27 7.72
N ASP A 114 -19.83 4.84 7.35
CA ASP A 114 -20.35 3.47 7.41
C ASP A 114 -19.60 2.48 6.51
N ARG A 115 -18.85 2.96 5.50
CA ARG A 115 -17.98 2.13 4.66
C ARG A 115 -16.53 2.06 5.13
N VAL A 116 -16.11 2.97 6.00
CA VAL A 116 -14.75 3.03 6.57
C VAL A 116 -14.71 2.43 7.98
N LEU A 117 -15.76 2.68 8.75
CA LEU A 117 -16.00 2.22 10.11
C LEU A 117 -17.46 1.78 10.19
N PRO A 118 -17.76 0.51 9.86
CA PRO A 118 -19.13 0.00 9.92
C PRO A 118 -19.67 0.12 11.36
N ALA A 119 -20.98 0.39 11.46
CA ALA A 119 -21.65 0.61 12.74
C ALA A 119 -21.61 -0.61 13.66
N ASP A 120 -21.55 -1.80 13.06
CA ASP A 120 -21.30 -3.06 13.73
C ASP A 120 -19.93 -3.62 13.33
N ILE A 121 -19.10 -3.92 14.34
CA ILE A 121 -17.75 -4.50 14.17
C ILE A 121 -17.83 -5.87 13.45
N PHE A 122 -18.99 -6.53 13.50
CA PHE A 122 -19.25 -7.80 12.81
C PHE A 122 -19.63 -7.64 11.33
N ASP A 123 -19.96 -6.43 10.89
CA ASP A 123 -20.20 -6.10 9.48
C ASP A 123 -18.93 -5.60 8.77
N ASP A 124 -17.84 -5.42 9.52
CA ASP A 124 -16.53 -5.18 8.93
C ASP A 124 -16.08 -6.44 8.17
N PRO A 125 -15.83 -6.36 6.86
CA PRO A 125 -15.49 -7.54 6.05
C PRO A 125 -14.17 -8.20 6.49
N MET A 126 -13.27 -7.44 7.12
CA MET A 126 -12.02 -7.94 7.69
C MET A 126 -12.26 -8.73 8.99
N LEU A 127 -13.21 -8.29 9.82
CA LEU A 127 -13.56 -8.92 11.10
C LEU A 127 -14.64 -10.01 10.97
N ALA A 128 -15.58 -9.89 10.04
CA ALA A 128 -16.55 -10.93 9.69
C ALA A 128 -15.83 -12.19 9.18
N ALA A 129 -14.72 -12.01 8.46
CA ALA A 129 -13.83 -13.09 8.07
C ALA A 129 -13.04 -13.69 9.26
N LEU A 130 -12.86 -12.94 10.36
CA LEU A 130 -12.12 -13.33 11.58
C LEU A 130 -13.01 -14.02 12.63
N LEU A 131 -14.28 -13.64 12.73
CA LEU A 131 -15.20 -14.06 13.80
C LEU A 131 -16.36 -14.93 13.28
N GLY A 132 -16.52 -15.04 11.95
CA GLY A 132 -17.72 -15.62 11.34
C GLY A 132 -18.95 -14.71 11.47
N PRO A 133 -20.07 -15.05 10.82
CA PRO A 133 -21.30 -14.25 10.90
C PRO A 133 -21.79 -14.17 12.35
N GLY A 134 -22.07 -12.95 12.81
CA GLY A 134 -22.49 -12.67 14.18
C GLY A 134 -23.82 -13.37 14.57
N PRO A 135 -24.07 -13.54 15.88
CA PRO A 135 -25.21 -14.30 16.41
C PRO A 135 -26.60 -13.73 16.06
N ASP A 136 -26.68 -12.49 15.56
CA ASP A 136 -27.93 -11.81 15.22
C ASP A 136 -28.37 -11.93 13.75
N ALA A 137 -27.55 -12.53 12.87
CA ALA A 137 -27.93 -12.77 11.46
C ALA A 137 -29.14 -13.72 11.29
N LYS A 138 -29.63 -14.34 12.38
CA LYS A 138 -30.81 -15.21 12.40
C LYS A 138 -32.10 -14.56 12.93
N ARG A 139 -32.10 -13.28 13.34
CA ARG A 139 -33.29 -12.65 13.94
C ARG A 139 -34.08 -11.72 13.02
N ALA A 140 -33.59 -11.45 11.81
CA ALA A 140 -34.26 -10.53 10.88
C ALA A 140 -35.26 -11.20 9.90
N ASP A 141 -35.44 -12.52 9.95
CA ASP A 141 -36.39 -13.26 9.07
C ASP A 141 -37.55 -13.89 9.84
N ARG A 142 -38.15 -13.16 10.80
CA ARG A 142 -39.40 -13.59 11.45
C ARG A 142 -40.33 -12.44 11.79
#